data_AF-A0A2G8JS35-F1
#
_entry.id   AF-A0A2G8JS35-F1
#
_cell.length_a   1.000
_cell.length_b   1.000
_cell.length_c   1.000
_cell.angle_alpha   90.00
_cell.angle_beta   90.00
_cell.angle_gamma   90.00
#
_symmetry.space_group_name_H-M   'P 1'
#
loop_
_entity.id
_entity.type
_entity.pdbx_description
1 polymer ?
#
loop_
_entity_poly.entity_id
_entity_poly.type
_entity_poly.pdbx_seq_one_letter_code
_entity_poly.pdbx_strand_id
1 'polypeptide(L)'
;MAIYKCTVSPEFLLELSLHPTCWGATINFHLDKNPGDVSNQIKNNVYVDNVIIGSNSVQEAVKLYQEAKQLFDNASMNLREWLSNSKEFNQMLPEKDRAKGTEVSVLGMLWDIQVDTIKTKLIVDDLEKTTKRSTLQQLAKIFDPLGFLSPITIRGKILHQEMWKEKFDWDDPLPEDYVVKWKALQRELVGAKKFSIPRWILSGEMIPVQLICFTDASLEAYSACVYVRQKELPAYVQRRTQEIVGKGDITFNYVDTKENPADLATRGISAKSLKESNWLTGPKWTIREEIYWPKWSPGQKEPNLPLVLNKGNKEKEKSYLRQEAHLMSTCGEVSTPFGIDVSRYGNIGKLMRVTAYCHRFINLCLKRDIPDTKAVTVKELQYVRNQWIQVVQQQGFNEEINLLKKGGRNQLIKQLDLFLDGDVIRCGGRLANANLTEESQYPTLLPRDNKFTTLVINKAHDKGFPCWSKIHLGRSKIEILDSSWTY
;
A
#
# COMPACT_ATOMS: atom_id res chain seq x y z
N MET A 1 7.72 -21.98 -18.62
CA MET A 1 8.18 -21.91 -17.22
C MET A 1 7.17 -22.63 -16.35
N ALA A 2 7.61 -23.64 -15.62
CA ALA A 2 6.75 -24.38 -14.71
C ALA A 2 6.85 -23.75 -13.33
N ILE A 3 5.71 -23.44 -12.73
CA ILE A 3 5.64 -22.88 -11.38
C ILE A 3 4.95 -23.88 -10.49
N TYR A 4 5.33 -23.87 -9.22
CA TYR A 4 4.91 -24.84 -8.24
C TYR A 4 4.57 -24.12 -6.96
N LYS A 5 3.37 -24.38 -6.44
CA LYS A 5 3.00 -24.00 -5.08
C LYS A 5 3.12 -25.24 -4.20
N CYS A 6 3.74 -25.10 -3.03
CA CYS A 6 3.67 -26.09 -1.97
C CYS A 6 3.45 -25.42 -0.60
N THR A 7 3.04 -26.22 0.37
CA THR A 7 2.74 -25.78 1.74
C THR A 7 3.75 -26.40 2.70
N VAL A 8 4.41 -25.58 3.51
CA VAL A 8 5.26 -26.03 4.61
C VAL A 8 4.38 -26.40 5.79
N SER A 9 4.50 -27.63 6.30
CA SER A 9 3.81 -28.10 7.49
C SER A 9 4.82 -28.67 8.50
N PRO A 10 4.76 -28.29 9.79
CA PRO A 10 5.53 -29.00 10.81
C PRO A 10 4.95 -30.41 10.99
N GLU A 11 5.81 -31.41 11.19
CA GLU A 11 5.33 -32.78 11.50
C GLU A 11 4.76 -32.90 12.92
N PHE A 12 5.18 -32.02 13.85
CA PHE A 12 4.86 -32.10 15.29
C PHE A 12 3.91 -31.03 15.83
N LEU A 13 3.47 -30.04 15.04
CA LEU A 13 2.73 -28.87 15.54
C LEU A 13 1.37 -28.70 14.84
N LEU A 14 0.57 -29.75 14.76
CA LEU A 14 -0.81 -29.67 14.25
C LEU A 14 -1.78 -28.95 15.22
N GLU A 15 -1.38 -28.68 16.47
CA GLU A 15 -2.30 -28.21 17.53
C GLU A 15 -1.98 -26.83 18.13
N LEU A 16 -0.86 -26.20 17.78
CA LEU A 16 -0.50 -24.88 18.29
C LEU A 16 -0.61 -23.83 17.19
N SER A 17 -1.59 -22.93 17.31
CA SER A 17 -1.74 -21.75 16.46
C SER A 17 -0.61 -20.74 16.74
N LEU A 18 0.60 -21.04 16.26
CA LEU A 18 1.72 -20.09 16.26
C LEU A 18 1.38 -18.91 15.33
N HIS A 19 1.73 -17.71 15.76
CA HIS A 19 1.51 -16.51 14.96
C HIS A 19 2.29 -16.62 13.62
N PRO A 20 1.71 -16.24 12.47
CA PRO A 20 2.34 -16.37 11.14
C PRO A 20 3.77 -15.82 11.04
N THR A 21 4.10 -14.79 11.83
CA THR A 21 5.45 -14.22 11.89
C THR A 21 6.47 -15.14 12.54
N CYS A 22 6.11 -15.85 13.60
CA CYS A 22 6.98 -16.82 14.25
C CYS A 22 7.28 -17.97 13.28
N TRP A 23 6.25 -18.42 12.55
CA TRP A 23 6.37 -19.45 11.54
C TRP A 23 7.34 -19.06 10.41
N GLY A 24 7.14 -17.86 9.82
CA GLY A 24 8.04 -17.34 8.81
C GLY A 24 9.48 -17.15 9.31
N ALA A 25 9.67 -16.72 10.55
CA ALA A 25 10.99 -16.58 11.16
C ALA A 25 11.71 -17.94 11.33
N THR A 26 11.00 -18.99 11.75
CA THR A 26 11.55 -20.34 11.86
C THR A 26 11.99 -20.88 10.50
N ILE A 27 11.16 -20.73 9.46
CA ILE A 27 11.51 -21.14 8.10
C ILE A 27 12.77 -20.40 7.62
N ASN A 28 12.83 -19.08 7.78
CA ASN A 28 13.99 -18.28 7.40
C ASN A 28 15.26 -18.71 8.12
N PHE A 29 15.18 -19.01 9.42
CA PHE A 29 16.32 -19.49 10.21
C PHE A 29 16.88 -20.82 9.68
N HIS A 30 16.01 -21.77 9.29
CA HIS A 30 16.45 -23.05 8.72
C HIS A 30 17.06 -22.88 7.33
N LEU A 31 16.50 -21.99 6.50
CA LEU A 31 17.06 -21.65 5.20
C LEU A 31 18.44 -20.99 5.33
N ASP A 32 18.61 -20.07 6.29
CA ASP A 32 19.89 -19.39 6.54
C ASP A 32 21.00 -20.34 7.01
N LYS A 33 20.64 -21.42 7.69
CA LYS A 33 21.59 -22.47 8.10
C LYS A 33 22.00 -23.43 6.99
N ASN A 34 21.27 -23.46 5.88
CA ASN A 34 21.52 -24.36 4.75
C ASN A 34 21.66 -23.55 3.45
N PRO A 35 22.72 -22.72 3.32
CA PRO A 35 22.88 -21.83 2.17
C PRO A 35 23.09 -22.63 0.88
N GLY A 36 22.40 -22.19 -0.17
CA GLY A 36 22.44 -22.80 -1.51
C GLY A 36 21.39 -22.16 -2.42
N ASP A 37 21.46 -22.45 -3.72
CA ASP A 37 20.59 -21.80 -4.71
C ASP A 37 19.10 -22.02 -4.43
N VAL A 38 18.71 -23.26 -4.10
CA VAL A 38 17.32 -23.59 -3.74
C VAL A 38 16.89 -22.89 -2.45
N SER A 39 17.75 -22.82 -1.43
CA SER A 39 17.43 -22.13 -0.17
C SER A 39 17.17 -20.63 -0.40
N ASN A 40 17.99 -19.98 -1.22
CA ASN A 40 17.86 -18.57 -1.56
C ASN A 40 16.60 -18.33 -2.41
N GLN A 41 16.33 -19.22 -3.36
CA GLN A 41 15.12 -19.16 -4.17
C GLN A 41 13.86 -19.30 -3.31
N ILE A 42 13.82 -20.26 -2.38
CA ILE A 42 12.69 -20.44 -1.47
C ILE A 42 12.55 -19.24 -0.53
N LYS A 43 13.65 -18.74 0.04
CA LYS A 43 13.65 -17.57 0.94
C LYS A 43 13.03 -16.33 0.28
N ASN A 44 13.31 -16.11 -1.00
CA ASN A 44 12.76 -14.99 -1.76
C ASN A 44 11.30 -15.19 -2.18
N ASN A 45 10.76 -16.41 -2.07
CA ASN A 45 9.42 -16.74 -2.56
C ASN A 45 8.56 -17.52 -1.54
N VAL A 46 8.86 -17.40 -0.25
CA VAL A 46 8.03 -17.95 0.83
C VAL A 46 7.15 -16.85 1.42
N TYR A 47 5.86 -17.17 1.58
CA TYR A 47 4.90 -16.32 2.27
C TYR A 47 4.14 -17.13 3.31
N VAL A 48 4.50 -16.91 4.58
CA VAL A 48 4.00 -17.69 5.73
C VAL A 48 4.30 -19.19 5.51
N ASP A 49 3.30 -19.96 5.10
CA ASP A 49 3.35 -21.40 4.86
C ASP A 49 3.43 -21.76 3.37
N ASN A 50 3.18 -20.79 2.47
CA ASN A 50 3.17 -21.04 1.03
C ASN A 50 4.52 -20.73 0.41
N VAL A 51 5.08 -21.69 -0.33
CA VAL A 51 6.28 -21.50 -1.14
C VAL A 51 5.87 -21.52 -2.61
N ILE A 52 6.31 -20.50 -3.37
CA ILE A 52 5.97 -20.35 -4.79
C ILE A 52 7.27 -20.25 -5.59
N ILE A 53 7.69 -21.34 -6.21
CA ILE A 53 8.96 -21.41 -6.93
C ILE A 53 8.72 -21.89 -8.35
N GLY A 54 9.70 -21.74 -9.24
CA GLY A 54 9.56 -22.14 -10.63
C GLY A 54 10.89 -22.45 -11.30
N SER A 55 10.80 -23.16 -12.43
CA SER A 55 11.93 -23.58 -13.26
C SER A 55 11.61 -23.46 -14.75
N ASN A 56 12.66 -23.52 -15.58
CA ASN A 56 12.52 -23.42 -17.03
C ASN A 56 12.36 -24.79 -17.70
N SER A 57 12.79 -25.87 -17.04
CA SER A 57 12.59 -27.25 -17.50
C SER A 57 11.95 -28.14 -16.42
N VAL A 58 11.35 -29.25 -16.87
CA VAL A 58 10.77 -30.28 -15.98
C VAL A 58 11.88 -30.98 -15.18
N GLN A 59 13.04 -31.19 -15.79
CA GLN A 59 14.19 -31.83 -15.13
C GLN A 59 14.74 -30.95 -13.99
N GLU A 60 14.89 -29.64 -14.22
CA GLU A 60 15.24 -28.68 -13.18
C GLU A 60 14.19 -28.66 -12.07
N ALA A 61 12.90 -28.71 -12.42
CA ALA A 61 11.83 -28.73 -11.44
C ALA A 61 11.92 -29.94 -10.51
N VAL A 62 12.15 -31.13 -11.06
CA VAL A 62 12.26 -32.37 -10.28
C VAL A 62 13.46 -32.32 -9.35
N LYS A 63 14.61 -31.82 -9.84
CA LYS A 63 15.80 -31.63 -9.01
C LYS A 63 15.52 -30.64 -7.87
N LEU A 64 14.89 -29.51 -8.17
CA LEU A 64 14.51 -28.51 -7.18
C LEU A 64 13.52 -29.06 -6.15
N TYR A 65 12.55 -29.88 -6.57
CA TYR A 65 11.63 -30.57 -5.66
C TYR A 65 12.37 -31.49 -4.68
N GLN A 66 13.31 -32.31 -5.18
CA GLN A 66 14.09 -33.23 -4.35
C GLN A 66 14.95 -32.49 -3.33
N GLU A 67 15.67 -31.45 -3.77
CA GLU A 67 16.50 -30.62 -2.90
C GLU A 67 15.67 -29.87 -1.86
N ALA A 68 14.53 -29.29 -2.26
CA ALA A 68 13.62 -28.61 -1.35
C ALA A 68 13.05 -29.57 -0.30
N LYS A 69 12.62 -30.78 -0.71
CA LYS A 69 12.13 -31.80 0.22
C LYS A 69 13.20 -32.18 1.24
N GLN A 70 14.42 -32.47 0.80
CA GLN A 70 15.51 -32.81 1.70
C GLN A 70 15.84 -31.68 2.69
N LEU A 71 15.82 -30.43 2.23
CA LEU A 71 16.10 -29.26 3.07
C LEU A 71 15.07 -29.08 4.19
N PHE A 72 13.78 -29.27 3.90
CA PHE A 72 12.73 -29.16 4.91
C PHE A 72 12.61 -30.42 5.77
N ASP A 73 12.88 -31.61 5.23
CA ASP A 73 12.90 -32.86 6.00
C ASP A 73 14.00 -32.79 7.09
N ASN A 74 15.17 -32.21 6.79
CA ASN A 74 16.23 -31.93 7.79
C ASN A 74 15.79 -30.95 8.90
N ALA A 75 14.78 -30.13 8.63
CA ALA A 75 14.18 -29.21 9.60
C ALA A 75 12.95 -29.82 10.32
N SER A 76 12.67 -31.11 10.13
CA SER A 76 11.45 -31.78 10.61
C SER A 76 10.16 -31.08 10.15
N MET A 77 10.20 -30.55 8.93
CA MET A 77 9.09 -29.92 8.24
C MET A 77 8.81 -30.66 6.94
N ASN A 78 7.54 -30.78 6.57
CA ASN A 78 7.15 -31.43 5.33
C ASN A 78 6.61 -30.41 4.31
N LEU A 79 7.18 -30.39 3.11
CA LEU A 79 6.61 -29.71 1.95
C LEU A 79 5.57 -30.60 1.28
N ARG A 80 4.30 -30.19 1.37
CA ARG A 80 3.15 -30.93 0.82
C ARG A 80 2.33 -30.07 -0.14
N GLU A 81 1.31 -30.66 -0.73
CA GLU A 81 0.36 -29.97 -1.63
C GLU A 81 1.04 -29.30 -2.82
N TRP A 82 2.02 -29.96 -3.41
CA TRP A 82 2.68 -29.55 -4.63
C TRP A 82 1.69 -29.53 -5.80
N LEU A 83 1.66 -28.43 -6.53
CA LEU A 83 0.84 -28.30 -7.74
C LEU A 83 1.50 -27.40 -8.78
N SER A 84 1.47 -27.83 -10.05
CA SER A 84 2.01 -27.11 -11.20
C SER A 84 1.07 -26.94 -12.37
N ASN A 85 1.35 -25.96 -13.22
CA ASN A 85 0.88 -25.91 -14.60
C ASN A 85 1.53 -26.98 -15.53
N SER A 86 2.63 -27.62 -15.14
CA SER A 86 3.25 -28.73 -15.90
C SER A 86 2.63 -30.08 -15.52
N LYS A 87 1.91 -30.71 -16.47
CA LYS A 87 1.33 -32.05 -16.30
C LYS A 87 2.40 -33.13 -16.10
N GLU A 88 3.48 -33.06 -16.86
CA GLU A 88 4.59 -34.02 -16.80
C GLU A 88 5.23 -34.01 -15.41
N PHE A 89 5.50 -32.82 -14.86
CA PHE A 89 6.03 -32.71 -13.51
C PHE A 89 5.06 -33.27 -12.46
N ASN A 90 3.76 -32.92 -12.54
CA ASN A 90 2.76 -33.38 -11.58
C ASN A 90 2.61 -34.91 -11.57
N GLN A 91 2.91 -35.60 -12.68
CA GLN A 91 2.91 -37.06 -12.77
C GLN A 91 4.16 -37.70 -12.16
N MET A 92 5.28 -36.98 -12.11
CA MET A 92 6.54 -37.45 -11.50
C MET A 92 6.54 -37.32 -9.97
N LEU A 93 5.61 -36.55 -9.40
CA LEU A 93 5.50 -36.37 -7.95
C LEU A 93 4.83 -37.56 -7.24
N PRO A 94 5.27 -37.94 -6.03
CA PRO A 94 4.55 -38.88 -5.19
C PRO A 94 3.13 -38.40 -4.88
N GLU A 95 2.15 -39.32 -4.91
CA GLU A 95 0.74 -38.95 -4.70
C GLU A 95 0.47 -38.28 -3.34
N LYS A 96 1.24 -38.66 -2.31
CA LYS A 96 1.16 -38.08 -0.96
C LYS A 96 1.53 -36.59 -0.90
N ASP A 97 2.37 -36.13 -1.82
CA ASP A 97 2.89 -34.76 -1.83
C ASP A 97 2.08 -33.86 -2.79
N ARG A 98 1.25 -34.43 -3.66
CA ARG A 98 0.48 -33.72 -4.69
C ARG A 98 -0.79 -33.09 -4.12
N ALA A 99 -1.08 -31.84 -4.47
CA ALA A 99 -2.36 -31.22 -4.15
C ALA A 99 -3.51 -31.89 -4.92
N LYS A 100 -4.72 -31.89 -4.33
CA LYS A 100 -5.93 -32.39 -4.99
C LYS A 100 -6.56 -31.29 -5.84
N GLY A 101 -6.99 -31.65 -7.06
CA GLY A 101 -7.71 -30.74 -7.96
C GLY A 101 -6.80 -29.96 -8.91
N THR A 102 -7.40 -28.99 -9.61
CA THR A 102 -6.75 -28.18 -10.65
C THR A 102 -6.75 -26.68 -10.33
N GLU A 103 -7.39 -26.28 -9.24
CA GLU A 103 -7.41 -24.90 -8.76
C GLU A 103 -6.76 -24.81 -7.38
N VAL A 104 -5.88 -23.84 -7.19
CA VAL A 104 -5.17 -23.62 -5.93
C VAL A 104 -5.21 -22.15 -5.53
N SER A 105 -5.35 -21.89 -4.22
CA SER A 105 -5.25 -20.51 -3.74
C SER A 105 -3.78 -20.12 -3.61
N VAL A 106 -3.40 -19.04 -4.29
CA VAL A 106 -2.05 -18.46 -4.27
C VAL A 106 -2.18 -17.02 -3.78
N LEU A 107 -1.65 -16.75 -2.58
CA LEU A 107 -1.67 -15.43 -1.94
C LEU A 107 -3.07 -14.78 -1.91
N GLY A 108 -4.13 -15.58 -1.74
CA GLY A 108 -5.52 -15.10 -1.72
C GLY A 108 -6.22 -14.99 -3.08
N MET A 109 -5.52 -15.22 -4.19
CA MET A 109 -6.10 -15.38 -5.53
C MET A 109 -6.29 -16.86 -5.88
N LEU A 110 -7.10 -17.18 -6.89
CA LEU A 110 -7.29 -18.55 -7.40
C LEU A 110 -6.49 -18.72 -8.68
N TRP A 111 -5.62 -19.72 -8.70
CA TRP A 111 -4.83 -20.11 -9.87
C TRP A 111 -5.37 -21.42 -10.44
N ASP A 112 -5.79 -21.41 -11.71
CA ASP A 112 -6.11 -22.59 -12.48
C ASP A 112 -4.87 -23.05 -13.26
N ILE A 113 -4.38 -24.24 -12.91
CA ILE A 113 -3.16 -24.80 -13.49
C ILE A 113 -3.34 -25.40 -14.88
N GLN A 114 -4.57 -25.74 -15.30
CA GLN A 114 -4.80 -26.36 -16.61
C GLN A 114 -4.71 -25.33 -17.73
N VAL A 115 -5.26 -24.14 -17.49
CA VAL A 115 -5.22 -23.02 -18.45
C VAL A 115 -4.17 -21.97 -18.09
N ASP A 116 -3.48 -22.12 -16.95
CA ASP A 116 -2.48 -21.21 -16.39
C ASP A 116 -2.99 -19.76 -16.23
N THR A 117 -4.18 -19.62 -15.62
CA THR A 117 -4.81 -18.31 -15.38
C THR A 117 -5.06 -18.05 -13.91
N ILE A 118 -4.97 -16.79 -13.50
CA ILE A 118 -5.35 -16.33 -12.16
C ILE A 118 -6.69 -15.58 -12.23
N LYS A 119 -7.52 -15.78 -11.21
CA LYS A 119 -8.74 -15.00 -10.96
C LYS A 119 -8.90 -14.62 -9.50
N THR A 120 -9.64 -13.55 -9.27
CA THR A 120 -10.00 -13.09 -7.91
C THR A 120 -11.00 -14.07 -7.27
N LYS A 121 -10.77 -14.41 -5.99
CA LYS A 121 -11.73 -15.19 -5.20
C LYS A 121 -12.91 -14.32 -4.79
N LEU A 122 -13.89 -14.21 -5.69
CA LEU A 122 -15.08 -13.38 -5.47
C LEU A 122 -16.19 -14.16 -4.77
N ILE A 123 -16.47 -13.76 -3.54
CA ILE A 123 -17.67 -14.17 -2.79
C ILE A 123 -18.64 -12.99 -2.83
N VAL A 124 -19.86 -13.24 -3.31
CA VAL A 124 -20.90 -12.23 -3.44
C VAL A 124 -22.14 -12.78 -2.75
N ASP A 125 -22.41 -12.30 -1.55
CA ASP A 125 -23.49 -12.77 -0.70
C ASP A 125 -24.78 -11.99 -1.00
N ASP A 126 -25.92 -12.65 -0.91
CA ASP A 126 -27.20 -11.97 -0.85
C ASP A 126 -27.39 -11.39 0.55
N LEU A 127 -27.52 -10.06 0.61
CA LEU A 127 -27.69 -9.36 1.87
C LEU A 127 -29.14 -9.45 2.32
N GLU A 128 -29.39 -10.01 3.51
CA GLU A 128 -30.72 -10.01 4.14
C GLU A 128 -31.25 -8.58 4.35
N LYS A 129 -30.36 -7.67 4.79
CA LYS A 129 -30.62 -6.24 4.91
C LYS A 129 -29.54 -5.47 4.17
N THR A 130 -29.96 -4.61 3.23
CA THR A 130 -29.05 -3.72 2.51
C THR A 130 -28.84 -2.45 3.32
N THR A 131 -27.74 -2.39 4.06
CA THR A 131 -27.33 -1.26 4.92
C THR A 131 -25.96 -0.76 4.48
N LYS A 132 -25.58 0.42 4.95
CA LYS A 132 -24.23 0.95 4.71
C LYS A 132 -23.14 -0.01 5.23
N ARG A 133 -23.35 -0.65 6.39
CA ARG A 133 -22.42 -1.65 6.94
C ARG A 133 -22.32 -2.89 6.06
N SER A 134 -23.45 -3.49 5.69
CA SER A 134 -23.45 -4.77 4.97
C SER A 134 -22.86 -4.64 3.57
N THR A 135 -23.16 -3.53 2.89
CA THR A 135 -22.55 -3.21 1.59
C THR A 135 -21.04 -2.95 1.69
N LEU A 136 -20.56 -2.25 2.75
CA LEU A 136 -19.12 -2.07 2.99
C LEU A 136 -18.41 -3.41 3.23
N GLN A 137 -18.99 -4.24 4.09
CA GLN A 137 -18.45 -5.55 4.42
C GLN A 137 -18.30 -6.42 3.16
N GLN A 138 -19.30 -6.39 2.27
CA GLN A 138 -19.21 -7.12 1.01
C GLN A 138 -18.08 -6.61 0.11
N LEU A 139 -17.91 -5.28 -0.01
CA LEU A 139 -16.81 -4.70 -0.78
C LEU A 139 -15.44 -5.03 -0.17
N ALA A 140 -15.32 -4.99 1.16
CA ALA A 140 -14.06 -5.27 1.86
C ALA A 140 -13.63 -6.74 1.77
N LYS A 141 -14.55 -7.68 1.53
CA LYS A 141 -14.24 -9.10 1.25
C LYS A 141 -13.54 -9.30 -0.10
N ILE A 142 -13.60 -8.34 -1.02
CA ILE A 142 -13.01 -8.47 -2.35
C ILE A 142 -11.50 -8.24 -2.24
N PHE A 143 -10.74 -9.34 -2.28
CA PHE A 143 -9.28 -9.30 -2.28
C PHE A 143 -8.74 -9.26 -3.72
N ASP A 144 -8.48 -8.05 -4.22
CA ASP A 144 -7.97 -7.81 -5.59
C ASP A 144 -6.67 -6.99 -5.55
N PRO A 145 -5.53 -7.62 -5.19
CA PRO A 145 -4.27 -6.91 -4.97
C PRO A 145 -3.68 -6.30 -6.26
N LEU A 146 -4.03 -6.86 -7.42
CA LEU A 146 -3.57 -6.40 -8.73
C LEU A 146 -4.56 -5.45 -9.41
N GLY A 147 -5.73 -5.22 -8.80
CA GLY A 147 -6.70 -4.25 -9.25
C GLY A 147 -7.45 -4.63 -10.53
N PHE A 148 -7.52 -5.91 -10.92
CA PHE A 148 -8.20 -6.34 -12.15
C PHE A 148 -9.67 -5.96 -12.20
N LEU A 149 -10.31 -5.89 -11.05
CA LEU A 149 -11.71 -5.55 -10.88
C LEU A 149 -11.92 -4.10 -10.43
N SER A 150 -10.87 -3.27 -10.41
CA SER A 150 -10.96 -1.86 -10.03
C SER A 150 -12.06 -1.10 -10.79
N PRO A 151 -12.22 -1.27 -12.12
CA PRO A 151 -13.30 -0.61 -12.86
C PRO A 151 -14.72 -1.03 -12.43
N ILE A 152 -14.88 -2.19 -11.80
CA ILE A 152 -16.18 -2.62 -11.27
C ILE A 152 -16.33 -2.13 -9.82
N THR A 153 -15.31 -2.39 -8.99
CA THR A 153 -15.34 -2.10 -7.55
C THR A 153 -15.33 -0.61 -7.23
N ILE A 154 -14.82 0.24 -8.12
CA ILE A 154 -14.86 1.71 -7.95
C ILE A 154 -16.29 2.23 -7.79
N ARG A 155 -17.26 1.63 -8.50
CA ARG A 155 -18.69 2.00 -8.37
C ARG A 155 -19.19 1.80 -6.94
N GLY A 156 -18.70 0.77 -6.24
CA GLY A 156 -19.02 0.53 -4.83
C GLY A 156 -18.38 1.56 -3.89
N LYS A 157 -17.13 1.96 -4.19
CA LYS A 157 -16.42 3.01 -3.44
C LYS A 157 -17.09 4.39 -3.63
N ILE A 158 -17.51 4.72 -4.84
CA ILE A 158 -18.27 5.94 -5.16
C ILE A 158 -19.62 5.91 -4.45
N LEU A 159 -20.37 4.81 -4.54
CA LEU A 159 -21.64 4.65 -3.81
C LEU A 159 -21.44 4.86 -2.30
N HIS A 160 -20.36 4.35 -1.72
CA HIS A 160 -20.02 4.61 -0.33
C HIS A 160 -19.74 6.08 -0.05
N GLN A 161 -18.98 6.74 -0.92
CA GLN A 161 -18.71 8.17 -0.81
C GLN A 161 -20.01 8.99 -0.83
N GLU A 162 -20.98 8.64 -1.68
CA GLU A 162 -22.32 9.25 -1.71
C GLU A 162 -23.04 9.06 -0.35
N MET A 163 -23.12 7.82 0.15
CA MET A 163 -23.76 7.52 1.45
C MET A 163 -23.10 8.24 2.63
N TRP A 164 -21.81 8.55 2.55
CA TRP A 164 -21.12 9.38 3.54
C TRP A 164 -21.52 10.86 3.45
N LYS A 165 -21.63 11.41 2.24
CA LYS A 165 -22.06 12.80 2.01
C LYS A 165 -23.49 13.03 2.49
N GLU A 166 -24.37 12.06 2.27
CA GLU A 166 -25.76 12.06 2.73
C GLU A 166 -25.91 11.72 4.23
N LYS A 167 -24.81 11.40 4.93
CA LYS A 167 -24.78 11.08 6.37
C LYS A 167 -25.67 9.90 6.79
N PHE A 168 -25.77 8.86 5.96
CA PHE A 168 -26.50 7.65 6.35
C PHE A 168 -25.83 6.92 7.52
N ASP A 169 -26.66 6.42 8.43
CA ASP A 169 -26.27 5.57 9.54
C ASP A 169 -25.86 4.17 9.08
N TRP A 170 -25.12 3.47 9.94
CA TRP A 170 -24.45 2.21 9.58
C TRP A 170 -25.41 1.05 9.34
N ASP A 171 -26.43 0.95 10.18
CA ASP A 171 -27.27 -0.25 10.32
C ASP A 171 -28.71 -0.02 9.87
N ASP A 172 -29.03 1.22 9.45
CA ASP A 172 -30.33 1.56 8.89
C ASP A 172 -30.49 1.02 7.46
N PRO A 173 -31.70 0.59 7.07
CA PRO A 173 -31.99 0.23 5.68
C PRO A 173 -31.70 1.41 4.73
N LEU A 174 -30.99 1.12 3.64
CA LEU A 174 -30.74 2.13 2.61
C LEU A 174 -32.03 2.52 1.88
N PRO A 175 -32.16 3.77 1.41
CA PRO A 175 -33.25 4.17 0.52
C PRO A 175 -33.26 3.36 -0.78
N GLU A 176 -34.44 3.19 -1.39
CA GLU A 176 -34.65 2.33 -2.56
C GLU A 176 -33.67 2.61 -3.70
N ASP A 177 -33.40 3.88 -4.02
CA ASP A 177 -32.46 4.26 -5.08
C ASP A 177 -31.04 3.71 -4.84
N TYR A 178 -30.59 3.67 -3.57
CA TYR A 178 -29.29 3.13 -3.17
C TYR A 178 -29.30 1.60 -3.16
N VAL A 179 -30.42 0.98 -2.78
CA VAL A 179 -30.60 -0.47 -2.88
C VAL A 179 -30.52 -0.92 -4.33
N VAL A 180 -31.17 -0.21 -5.25
CA VAL A 180 -31.11 -0.49 -6.69
C VAL A 180 -29.68 -0.34 -7.23
N LYS A 181 -28.97 0.75 -6.88
CA LYS A 181 -27.55 0.95 -7.26
C LYS A 181 -26.67 -0.19 -6.74
N TRP A 182 -26.86 -0.60 -5.48
CA TRP A 182 -26.12 -1.71 -4.89
C TRP A 182 -26.42 -3.04 -5.57
N LYS A 183 -27.70 -3.37 -5.77
CA LYS A 183 -28.12 -4.61 -6.45
C LYS A 183 -27.59 -4.68 -7.87
N ALA A 184 -27.53 -3.56 -8.59
CA ALA A 184 -26.89 -3.50 -9.90
C ALA A 184 -25.39 -3.87 -9.81
N LEU A 185 -24.64 -3.27 -8.88
CA LEU A 185 -23.24 -3.62 -8.65
C LEU A 185 -23.06 -5.09 -8.23
N GLN A 186 -23.94 -5.61 -7.37
CA GLN A 186 -23.91 -7.01 -6.93
C GLN A 186 -24.00 -7.95 -8.14
N ARG A 187 -24.89 -7.68 -9.11
CA ARG A 187 -24.98 -8.47 -10.36
C ARG A 187 -23.71 -8.38 -11.20
N GLU A 188 -23.09 -7.20 -11.30
CA GLU A 188 -21.81 -7.05 -12.01
C GLU A 188 -20.69 -7.86 -11.33
N LEU A 189 -20.62 -7.83 -9.99
CA LEU A 189 -19.66 -8.63 -9.23
C LEU A 189 -19.87 -10.14 -9.41
N VAL A 190 -21.12 -10.60 -9.53
CA VAL A 190 -21.42 -12.00 -9.87
C VAL A 190 -20.94 -12.33 -11.28
N GLY A 191 -21.18 -11.45 -12.26
CA GLY A 191 -20.65 -11.60 -13.61
C GLY A 191 -19.13 -11.63 -13.65
N ALA A 192 -18.48 -10.87 -12.77
CA ALA A 192 -17.04 -10.74 -12.69
C ALA A 192 -16.32 -12.02 -12.22
N LYS A 193 -17.04 -12.99 -11.61
CA LYS A 193 -16.49 -14.30 -11.23
C LYS A 193 -15.88 -15.08 -12.41
N LYS A 194 -16.28 -14.74 -13.64
CA LYS A 194 -15.80 -15.37 -14.88
C LYS A 194 -14.50 -14.76 -15.39
N PHE A 195 -14.01 -13.67 -14.80
CA PHE A 195 -12.76 -13.05 -15.23
C PHE A 195 -11.55 -13.82 -14.72
N SER A 196 -10.67 -14.15 -15.64
CA SER A 196 -9.35 -14.68 -15.37
C SER A 196 -8.36 -13.99 -16.30
N ILE A 197 -7.11 -13.90 -15.86
CA ILE A 197 -6.00 -13.34 -16.63
C ILE A 197 -4.88 -14.38 -16.72
N PRO A 198 -4.10 -14.40 -17.80
CA PRO A 198 -2.91 -15.25 -17.87
C PRO A 198 -1.98 -14.96 -16.69
N ARG A 199 -1.57 -16.01 -15.96
CA ARG A 199 -0.59 -15.85 -14.88
C ARG A 199 0.75 -15.36 -15.43
N TRP A 200 1.15 -15.91 -16.58
CA TRP A 200 2.39 -15.57 -17.26
C TRP A 200 2.11 -14.65 -18.43
N ILE A 201 2.76 -13.48 -18.45
CA ILE A 201 2.54 -12.43 -19.45
C ILE A 201 3.79 -12.10 -20.26
N LEU A 202 4.90 -12.84 -20.06
CA LEU A 202 6.19 -12.60 -20.72
C LEU A 202 6.49 -13.68 -21.78
N SER A 203 7.36 -13.38 -22.74
CA SER A 203 7.77 -14.34 -23.78
C SER A 203 8.74 -15.42 -23.28
N GLY A 204 9.33 -15.25 -22.09
CA GLY A 204 10.37 -16.14 -21.55
C GLY A 204 11.80 -15.79 -21.99
N GLU A 205 11.95 -14.85 -22.91
CA GLU A 205 13.25 -14.33 -23.33
C GLU A 205 13.68 -13.11 -22.49
N MET A 206 14.99 -12.94 -22.32
CA MET A 206 15.60 -11.81 -21.57
C MET A 206 15.61 -10.53 -22.40
N ILE A 207 14.43 -10.08 -22.82
CA ILE A 207 14.22 -8.86 -23.60
C ILE A 207 13.97 -7.68 -22.65
N PRO A 208 14.51 -6.47 -22.93
CA PRO A 208 14.19 -5.27 -22.19
C PRO A 208 12.67 -5.02 -22.08
N VAL A 209 12.26 -4.64 -20.87
CA VAL A 209 10.86 -4.36 -20.53
C VAL A 209 10.65 -2.84 -20.46
N GLN A 210 9.56 -2.37 -21.06
CA GLN A 210 9.05 -1.02 -20.95
C GLN A 210 7.78 -1.03 -20.08
N LEU A 211 7.70 -0.10 -19.12
CA LEU A 211 6.48 0.14 -18.34
C LEU A 211 5.70 1.28 -18.99
N ILE A 212 4.40 1.08 -19.20
CA ILE A 212 3.49 2.08 -19.75
C ILE A 212 2.46 2.41 -18.68
N CYS A 213 2.50 3.63 -18.16
CA CYS A 213 1.59 4.11 -17.12
C CYS A 213 0.51 4.98 -17.75
N PHE A 214 -0.75 4.70 -17.40
CA PHE A 214 -1.90 5.53 -17.70
C PHE A 214 -2.46 6.08 -16.40
N THR A 215 -2.86 7.35 -16.40
CA THR A 215 -3.46 8.01 -15.25
C THR A 215 -4.68 8.80 -15.69
N ASP A 216 -5.70 8.85 -14.84
CA ASP A 216 -6.88 9.69 -15.05
C ASP A 216 -7.43 10.21 -13.71
N ALA A 217 -8.16 11.32 -13.78
CA ALA A 217 -8.90 11.88 -12.66
C ALA A 217 -10.26 12.42 -13.12
N SER A 218 -11.34 11.83 -12.59
CA SER A 218 -12.69 12.36 -12.65
C SER A 218 -13.03 13.20 -11.40
N LEU A 219 -14.24 13.74 -11.33
CA LEU A 219 -14.72 14.45 -10.14
C LEU A 219 -14.88 13.52 -8.93
N GLU A 220 -15.13 12.23 -9.18
CA GLU A 220 -15.46 11.23 -8.18
C GLU A 220 -14.26 10.38 -7.77
N ALA A 221 -13.32 10.12 -8.68
CA ALA A 221 -12.20 9.22 -8.45
C ALA A 221 -10.97 9.55 -9.32
N TYR A 222 -9.79 9.14 -8.85
CA TYR A 222 -8.56 9.11 -9.64
C TYR A 222 -8.06 7.68 -9.76
N SER A 223 -7.36 7.37 -10.84
CA SER A 223 -6.83 6.03 -11.09
C SER A 223 -5.49 6.10 -11.81
N ALA A 224 -4.74 5.02 -11.66
CA ALA A 224 -3.56 4.75 -12.46
C ALA A 224 -3.52 3.25 -12.77
N CYS A 225 -3.08 2.88 -13.97
CA CYS A 225 -2.77 1.51 -14.33
C CYS A 225 -1.46 1.43 -15.09
N VAL A 226 -0.75 0.32 -14.90
CA VAL A 226 0.58 0.10 -15.46
C VAL A 226 0.57 -1.19 -16.26
N TYR A 227 1.05 -1.11 -17.50
CA TYR A 227 1.22 -2.26 -18.38
C TYR A 227 2.70 -2.54 -18.60
N VAL A 228 3.00 -3.82 -18.73
CA VAL A 228 4.33 -4.33 -19.07
C VAL A 228 4.36 -4.59 -20.57
N ARG A 229 5.36 -4.05 -21.26
CA ARG A 229 5.59 -4.28 -22.69
C ARG A 229 7.00 -4.81 -22.90
N GLN A 230 7.11 -5.96 -23.57
CA GLN A 230 8.39 -6.45 -24.09
C GLN A 230 8.53 -6.01 -25.55
N LYS A 231 9.66 -5.40 -25.89
CA LYS A 231 9.98 -4.99 -27.25
C LYS A 231 11.31 -5.64 -27.64
N GLU A 232 11.28 -6.50 -28.64
CA GLU A 232 12.52 -6.96 -29.27
C GLU A 232 13.25 -5.76 -29.86
N LEU A 233 14.35 -5.38 -29.21
CA LEU A 233 15.27 -4.38 -29.75
C LEU A 233 16.26 -5.07 -30.69
N PRO A 234 16.74 -4.41 -31.76
CA PRO A 234 17.86 -4.92 -32.55
C PRO A 234 19.05 -5.25 -31.65
N ALA A 235 19.80 -6.31 -31.94
CA ALA A 235 20.86 -6.85 -31.06
C ALA A 235 21.91 -5.81 -30.60
N TYR A 236 22.21 -4.81 -31.45
CA TYR A 236 23.08 -3.69 -31.11
C TYR A 236 22.50 -2.75 -30.05
N VAL A 237 21.19 -2.48 -30.14
CA VAL A 237 20.46 -1.65 -29.17
C VAL A 237 20.29 -2.42 -27.87
N GLN A 238 20.05 -3.74 -27.89
CA GLN A 238 20.00 -4.57 -26.68
C GLN A 238 21.28 -4.46 -25.83
N ARG A 239 22.46 -4.59 -26.46
CA ARG A 239 23.76 -4.45 -25.75
C ARG A 239 23.95 -3.06 -25.15
N ARG A 240 23.64 -2.00 -25.89
CA ARG A 240 23.73 -0.62 -25.38
C ARG A 240 22.71 -0.31 -24.28
N THR A 241 21.51 -0.89 -24.34
CA THR A 241 20.47 -0.63 -23.34
C THR A 241 20.85 -1.28 -22.00
N GLN A 242 21.51 -2.45 -22.02
CA GLN A 242 22.07 -3.10 -20.82
C GLN A 242 23.19 -2.26 -20.16
N GLU A 243 23.97 -1.52 -20.95
CA GLU A 243 25.00 -0.60 -20.45
C GLU A 243 24.41 0.70 -19.84
N ILE A 244 23.20 1.11 -20.24
CA ILE A 244 22.59 2.42 -19.93
C ILE A 244 21.55 2.37 -18.77
N VAL A 245 21.27 1.22 -18.17
CA VAL A 245 20.18 0.97 -17.17
C VAL A 245 20.18 1.90 -15.91
N GLY A 246 21.12 2.85 -15.78
CA GLY A 246 21.18 3.80 -14.67
C GLY A 246 20.21 4.99 -14.69
N LYS A 247 19.49 5.30 -15.79
CA LYS A 247 18.55 6.45 -15.83
C LYS A 247 17.37 6.17 -16.78
N GLY A 248 16.20 5.84 -16.23
CA GLY A 248 14.97 5.75 -17.01
C GLY A 248 14.45 7.14 -17.35
N ASP A 249 14.49 7.52 -18.63
CA ASP A 249 13.80 8.72 -19.12
C ASP A 249 12.28 8.48 -19.06
N ILE A 250 11.57 9.28 -18.26
CA ILE A 250 10.11 9.26 -18.18
C ILE A 250 9.55 10.19 -19.26
N THR A 251 8.79 9.64 -20.20
CA THR A 251 8.12 10.40 -21.27
C THR A 251 6.62 10.53 -20.97
N PHE A 252 6.11 11.75 -20.98
CA PHE A 252 4.68 12.03 -20.81
C PHE A 252 4.02 12.26 -22.17
N ASN A 253 2.88 11.60 -22.40
CA ASN A 253 2.05 11.78 -23.60
C ASN A 253 0.58 11.91 -23.19
N TYR A 254 -0.19 12.71 -23.93
CA TYR A 254 -1.65 12.74 -23.78
C TYR A 254 -2.30 11.61 -24.58
N VAL A 255 -3.33 11.00 -24.01
CA VAL A 255 -4.14 9.94 -24.62
C VAL A 255 -5.61 10.33 -24.49
N ASP A 256 -6.38 10.15 -25.56
CA ASP A 256 -7.82 10.41 -25.55
C ASP A 256 -8.55 9.52 -24.53
N THR A 257 -9.55 10.07 -23.86
CA THR A 257 -10.39 9.39 -22.86
C THR A 257 -10.91 8.02 -23.31
N LYS A 258 -11.30 7.86 -24.59
CA LYS A 258 -11.83 6.57 -25.08
C LYS A 258 -10.77 5.48 -25.17
N GLU A 259 -9.52 5.88 -25.33
CA GLU A 259 -8.36 4.99 -25.45
C GLU A 259 -7.59 4.89 -24.13
N ASN A 260 -7.94 5.66 -23.10
CA ASN A 260 -7.28 5.66 -21.80
C ASN A 260 -7.92 4.61 -20.86
N PRO A 261 -7.24 3.50 -20.53
CA PRO A 261 -7.79 2.51 -19.61
C PRO A 261 -8.00 3.06 -18.19
N ALA A 262 -7.25 4.08 -17.77
CA ALA A 262 -7.42 4.70 -16.46
C ALA A 262 -8.82 5.35 -16.29
N ASP A 263 -9.40 5.89 -17.37
CA ASP A 263 -10.77 6.42 -17.36
C ASP A 263 -11.82 5.36 -16.96
N LEU A 264 -11.58 4.08 -17.30
CA LEU A 264 -12.48 2.99 -16.90
C LEU A 264 -12.48 2.78 -15.39
N ALA A 265 -11.34 3.00 -14.74
CA ALA A 265 -11.19 2.87 -13.29
C ALA A 265 -11.56 4.14 -12.51
N THR A 266 -11.77 5.28 -13.17
CA THR A 266 -12.33 6.48 -12.53
C THR A 266 -13.85 6.52 -12.63
N ARG A 267 -14.41 6.15 -13.80
CA ARG A 267 -15.86 6.23 -14.08
C ARG A 267 -16.61 4.93 -13.76
N GLY A 268 -15.90 3.81 -13.82
CA GLY A 268 -16.44 2.48 -13.65
C GLY A 268 -17.12 1.92 -14.90
N ILE A 269 -17.19 0.59 -14.98
CA ILE A 269 -17.73 -0.14 -16.14
C ILE A 269 -18.53 -1.39 -15.68
N SER A 270 -19.37 -1.93 -16.56
CA SER A 270 -20.02 -3.23 -16.34
C SER A 270 -19.02 -4.37 -16.49
N ALA A 271 -19.31 -5.51 -15.85
CA ALA A 271 -18.56 -6.74 -16.04
C ALA A 271 -18.53 -7.15 -17.51
N LYS A 272 -19.69 -7.15 -18.20
CA LYS A 272 -19.75 -7.54 -19.62
C LYS A 272 -18.78 -6.70 -20.47
N SER A 273 -18.80 -5.39 -20.30
CA SER A 273 -17.97 -4.47 -21.10
C SER A 273 -16.50 -4.48 -20.67
N LEU A 274 -16.18 -4.84 -19.42
CA LEU A 274 -14.79 -4.98 -18.97
C LEU A 274 -13.99 -5.94 -19.84
N LYS A 275 -14.62 -7.06 -20.26
CA LYS A 275 -14.00 -8.09 -21.10
C LYS A 275 -13.56 -7.54 -22.48
N GLU A 276 -14.37 -6.65 -23.04
CA GLU A 276 -14.18 -6.10 -24.38
C GLU A 276 -13.34 -4.82 -24.36
N SER A 277 -13.07 -4.29 -23.16
CA SER A 277 -12.31 -3.06 -22.94
C SER A 277 -10.80 -3.26 -23.05
N ASN A 278 -10.07 -2.14 -23.09
CA ASN A 278 -8.61 -2.11 -23.02
C ASN A 278 -8.06 -2.27 -21.59
N TRP A 279 -8.89 -2.47 -20.56
CA TRP A 279 -8.42 -2.51 -19.16
C TRP A 279 -7.40 -3.62 -18.90
N LEU A 280 -7.64 -4.83 -19.39
CA LEU A 280 -6.78 -5.99 -19.09
C LEU A 280 -5.55 -6.07 -20.00
N THR A 281 -5.66 -5.57 -21.24
CA THR A 281 -4.62 -5.74 -22.28
C THR A 281 -3.89 -4.44 -22.63
N GLY A 282 -4.38 -3.31 -22.15
CA GLY A 282 -3.98 -1.99 -22.61
C GLY A 282 -4.50 -1.68 -24.03
N PRO A 283 -4.31 -0.44 -24.50
CA PRO A 283 -4.67 -0.04 -25.86
C PRO A 283 -3.84 -0.76 -26.90
N LYS A 284 -4.43 -1.15 -28.04
CA LYS A 284 -3.76 -1.96 -29.07
C LYS A 284 -2.52 -1.30 -29.67
N TRP A 285 -2.48 0.03 -29.71
CA TRP A 285 -1.33 0.76 -30.23
C TRP A 285 -0.09 0.66 -29.34
N THR A 286 -0.24 0.33 -28.05
CA THR A 286 0.91 0.15 -27.15
C THR A 286 1.84 -0.98 -27.58
N ILE A 287 1.30 -1.98 -28.28
CA ILE A 287 2.07 -3.11 -28.82
C ILE A 287 2.89 -2.67 -30.04
N ARG A 288 2.42 -1.67 -30.79
CA ARG A 288 3.06 -1.16 -32.02
C ARG A 288 4.26 -0.27 -31.73
N GLU A 289 5.05 0.02 -32.76
CA GLU A 289 6.15 0.99 -32.65
C GLU A 289 5.68 2.35 -32.15
N GLU A 290 6.54 3.04 -31.39
CA GLU A 290 6.24 4.33 -30.74
C GLU A 290 5.88 5.44 -31.73
N ILE A 291 6.26 5.29 -33.00
CA ILE A 291 5.86 6.21 -34.07
C ILE A 291 4.34 6.23 -34.30
N TYR A 292 3.64 5.14 -33.95
CA TYR A 292 2.18 4.99 -34.07
C TYR A 292 1.44 5.36 -32.79
N TRP A 293 2.14 5.75 -31.73
CA TRP A 293 1.51 6.15 -30.49
C TRP A 293 0.87 7.52 -30.65
N PRO A 294 -0.16 7.86 -29.84
CA PRO A 294 -0.74 9.19 -29.83
C PRO A 294 0.34 10.24 -29.60
N LYS A 295 0.56 11.10 -30.58
CA LYS A 295 1.45 12.26 -30.46
C LYS A 295 0.59 13.47 -30.19
N TRP A 296 0.81 14.10 -29.04
CA TRP A 296 0.15 15.35 -28.70
C TRP A 296 1.14 16.51 -28.86
N SER A 297 0.69 17.57 -29.53
CA SER A 297 1.37 18.85 -29.56
C SER A 297 0.47 19.92 -28.94
N PRO A 298 1.01 20.82 -28.10
CA PRO A 298 0.25 21.95 -27.57
C PRO A 298 -0.33 22.78 -28.73
N GLY A 299 -1.67 22.90 -28.80
CA GLY A 299 -2.37 23.75 -29.77
C GLY A 299 -3.28 23.04 -30.78
N GLN A 300 -3.39 21.71 -30.77
CA GLN A 300 -4.45 21.04 -31.54
C GLN A 300 -5.81 21.24 -30.86
N LYS A 301 -6.80 21.77 -31.60
CA LYS A 301 -8.19 21.88 -31.13
C LYS A 301 -8.71 20.50 -30.77
N GLU A 302 -9.25 20.37 -29.56
CA GLU A 302 -10.01 19.20 -29.16
C GLU A 302 -11.09 18.90 -30.21
N PRO A 303 -11.25 17.65 -30.67
CA PRO A 303 -12.42 17.28 -31.46
C PRO A 303 -13.65 17.48 -30.57
N ASN A 304 -14.58 18.32 -31.03
CA ASN A 304 -15.86 18.59 -30.37
C ASN A 304 -16.54 17.27 -29.95
N LEU A 305 -16.33 16.84 -28.70
CA LEU A 305 -17.17 15.82 -28.10
C LEU A 305 -18.51 16.51 -27.78
N PRO A 306 -19.65 15.97 -28.24
CA PRO A 306 -20.93 16.45 -27.76
C PRO A 306 -20.99 16.10 -26.27
N LEU A 307 -20.76 17.12 -25.44
CA LEU A 307 -21.22 17.15 -24.07
C LEU A 307 -22.74 16.90 -24.13
N VAL A 308 -23.16 15.65 -23.92
CA VAL A 308 -24.53 15.35 -23.55
C VAL A 308 -24.70 15.83 -22.11
N LEU A 309 -24.75 17.14 -21.97
CA LEU A 309 -25.36 17.81 -20.85
C LEU A 309 -26.84 17.46 -20.95
N ASN A 310 -27.32 16.59 -20.06
CA ASN A 310 -28.75 16.56 -19.76
C ASN A 310 -29.11 17.97 -19.26
N LYS A 311 -29.69 18.75 -20.19
CA LYS A 311 -30.20 20.10 -19.95
C LYS A 311 -31.34 20.00 -18.94
N GLY A 312 -31.00 20.23 -17.68
CA GLY A 312 -31.94 20.49 -16.60
C GLY A 312 -31.32 21.51 -15.67
N ASN A 313 -31.72 22.77 -15.86
CA ASN A 313 -31.45 23.97 -15.05
C ASN A 313 -30.23 24.82 -15.45
N LYS A 314 -30.57 26.07 -15.79
CA LYS A 314 -29.74 27.15 -16.30
C LYS A 314 -28.72 27.64 -15.27
N GLU A 315 -27.52 27.91 -15.78
CA GLU A 315 -26.63 29.02 -15.43
C GLU A 315 -26.67 29.55 -13.98
N LYS A 316 -25.67 29.13 -13.20
CA LYS A 316 -24.78 30.07 -12.51
C LYS A 316 -23.35 29.54 -12.62
N GLU A 317 -22.52 30.22 -13.40
CA GLU A 317 -21.07 30.21 -13.20
C GLU A 317 -20.79 30.50 -11.72
N LYS A 318 -20.39 29.47 -10.98
CA LYS A 318 -19.71 29.63 -9.71
C LYS A 318 -18.33 29.04 -9.89
N SER A 319 -17.36 29.94 -9.98
CA SER A 319 -15.96 29.68 -9.71
C SER A 319 -15.85 28.84 -8.44
N TYR A 320 -15.30 27.64 -8.55
CA TYR A 320 -14.88 26.87 -7.38
C TYR A 320 -13.58 27.48 -6.86
N LEU A 321 -13.70 28.61 -6.16
CA LEU A 321 -12.78 28.97 -5.10
C LEU A 321 -12.92 27.85 -4.04
N ARG A 322 -11.87 27.04 -3.89
CA ARG A 322 -11.67 26.24 -2.68
C ARG A 322 -11.57 27.22 -1.51
N GLN A 323 -12.68 27.41 -0.79
CA GLN A 323 -12.62 27.92 0.57
C GLN A 323 -12.83 26.73 1.49
N GLU A 324 -11.72 26.34 2.12
CA GLU A 324 -11.67 25.37 3.18
C GLU A 324 -12.58 25.82 4.33
N ALA A 325 -13.41 24.90 4.84
CA ALA A 325 -14.14 25.11 6.07
C ALA A 325 -13.12 25.12 7.22
N HIS A 326 -12.66 26.30 7.58
CA HIS A 326 -11.93 26.55 8.81
C HIS A 326 -12.95 26.54 9.96
N LEU A 327 -13.04 25.42 10.69
CA LEU A 327 -13.63 25.40 12.02
C LEU A 327 -12.63 26.10 12.96
N MET A 328 -12.74 27.43 13.08
CA MET A 328 -12.08 28.16 14.16
C MET A 328 -12.82 27.87 15.46
N SER A 329 -12.30 26.90 16.21
CA SER A 329 -12.40 26.97 17.67
C SER A 329 -11.29 27.92 18.12
N THR A 330 -11.67 29.15 18.47
CA THR A 330 -10.76 30.12 19.08
C THR A 330 -10.38 29.65 20.48
N CYS A 331 -9.24 28.98 20.58
CA CYS A 331 -8.53 28.72 21.83
C CYS A 331 -7.02 28.94 21.59
N GLY A 332 -6.55 30.17 21.85
CA GLY A 332 -5.15 30.56 22.09
C GLY A 332 -4.10 30.20 21.02
N GLU A 333 -3.52 31.20 20.36
CA GLU A 333 -2.32 31.04 19.52
C GLU A 333 -1.19 30.33 20.29
N VAL A 334 -0.99 29.03 20.05
CA VAL A 334 0.26 28.34 20.39
C VAL A 334 1.14 28.37 19.15
N SER A 335 2.06 29.34 19.15
CA SER A 335 3.05 29.59 18.11
C SER A 335 3.82 28.32 17.73
N THR A 336 3.84 27.96 16.45
CA THR A 336 4.78 26.97 15.93
C THR A 336 6.21 27.47 16.11
N PRO A 337 7.23 26.59 16.17
CA PRO A 337 8.61 27.06 16.31
C PRO A 337 8.96 28.10 15.24
N PHE A 338 9.24 29.32 15.71
CA PHE A 338 9.59 30.48 14.88
C PHE A 338 8.51 30.90 13.86
N GLY A 339 7.23 30.59 14.12
CA GLY A 339 6.11 30.94 13.22
C GLY A 339 6.10 30.13 11.91
N ILE A 340 6.81 29.01 11.86
CA ILE A 340 6.87 28.16 10.67
C ILE A 340 5.59 27.33 10.56
N ASP A 341 4.85 27.52 9.47
CA ASP A 341 3.67 26.72 9.19
C ASP A 341 4.07 25.32 8.68
N VAL A 342 3.76 24.30 9.48
CA VAL A 342 4.02 22.88 9.18
C VAL A 342 3.24 22.38 7.95
N SER A 343 2.10 23.01 7.62
CA SER A 343 1.23 22.61 6.50
C SER A 343 1.95 22.70 5.14
N ARG A 344 2.93 23.61 5.03
CA ARG A 344 3.71 23.89 3.81
C ARG A 344 4.74 22.82 3.47
N TYR A 345 4.88 21.79 4.30
CA TYR A 345 5.92 20.77 4.17
C TYR A 345 5.34 19.38 3.93
N GLY A 346 5.87 18.68 2.92
CA GLY A 346 5.59 17.27 2.63
C GLY A 346 6.67 16.31 3.13
N ASN A 347 7.82 16.82 3.56
CA ASN A 347 8.96 16.03 4.03
C ASN A 347 9.49 16.61 5.34
N ILE A 348 9.55 15.79 6.38
CA ILE A 348 9.98 16.20 7.71
C ILE A 348 11.47 16.58 7.79
N GLY A 349 12.33 15.95 6.99
CA GLY A 349 13.74 16.34 6.89
C GLY A 349 13.91 17.75 6.33
N LYS A 350 13.07 18.15 5.37
CA LYS A 350 13.01 19.53 4.89
C LYS A 350 12.51 20.49 5.98
N LEU A 351 11.46 20.12 6.72
CA LEU A 351 10.97 20.91 7.85
C LEU A 351 12.06 21.14 8.90
N MET A 352 12.76 20.07 9.32
CA MET A 352 13.83 20.16 10.33
C MET A 352 14.96 21.07 9.86
N ARG A 353 15.43 20.91 8.61
CA ARG A 353 16.51 21.75 8.06
C ARG A 353 16.12 23.22 7.96
N VAL A 354 14.94 23.52 7.42
CA VAL A 354 14.47 24.91 7.30
C VAL A 354 14.34 25.55 8.68
N THR A 355 13.75 24.83 9.63
CA THR A 355 13.60 25.32 11.00
C THR A 355 14.97 25.55 11.67
N ALA A 356 15.96 24.68 11.42
CA ALA A 356 17.34 24.89 11.89
C ALA A 356 18.02 26.12 11.28
N TYR A 357 17.81 26.38 9.98
CA TYR A 357 18.32 27.59 9.35
C TYR A 357 17.65 28.87 9.88
N CYS A 358 16.34 28.83 10.15
CA CYS A 358 15.64 29.93 10.81
C CYS A 358 16.21 30.17 12.22
N HIS A 359 16.48 29.11 12.99
CA HIS A 359 17.11 29.22 14.30
C HIS A 359 18.52 29.85 14.22
N ARG A 360 19.34 29.46 13.23
CA ARG A 360 20.65 30.11 12.97
C ARG A 360 20.51 31.58 12.65
N PHE A 361 19.57 31.93 11.76
CA PHE A 361 19.32 33.32 11.38
C PHE A 361 18.91 34.17 12.58
N ILE A 362 18.04 33.65 13.45
CA ILE A 362 17.66 34.33 14.69
C ILE A 362 18.87 34.53 15.61
N ASN A 363 19.70 33.51 15.81
CA ASN A 363 20.90 33.63 16.63
C ASN A 363 21.92 34.63 16.04
N LEU A 364 22.04 34.72 14.72
CA LEU A 364 22.81 35.76 14.03
C LEU A 364 22.24 37.17 14.31
N CYS A 365 20.94 37.37 14.17
CA CYS A 365 20.29 38.65 14.47
C CYS A 365 20.47 39.06 15.95
N LEU A 366 20.50 38.07 16.85
CA LEU A 366 20.71 38.27 18.28
C LEU A 366 22.19 38.34 18.69
N LYS A 367 23.13 38.34 17.73
CA LYS A 367 24.59 38.35 17.97
C LYS A 367 25.07 37.23 18.90
N ARG A 368 24.44 36.06 18.80
CA ARG A 368 24.83 34.85 19.52
C ARG A 368 25.80 34.03 18.69
N ASP A 369 26.59 33.20 19.37
CA ASP A 369 27.51 32.29 18.70
C ASP A 369 26.75 31.29 17.82
N ILE A 370 27.28 31.02 16.63
CA ILE A 370 26.73 30.06 15.68
C ILE A 370 27.83 29.11 15.22
N PRO A 371 27.49 27.84 14.90
CA PRO A 371 28.50 26.90 14.41
C PRO A 371 29.21 27.41 13.15
N ASP A 372 30.54 27.33 13.12
CA ASP A 372 31.39 27.68 11.98
C ASP A 372 31.34 26.61 10.88
N THR A 373 30.13 26.30 10.40
CA THR A 373 29.90 25.30 9.37
C THR A 373 28.67 25.66 8.54
N LYS A 374 28.75 25.47 7.23
CA LYS A 374 27.62 25.67 6.31
C LYS A 374 26.55 24.58 6.42
N ALA A 375 26.91 23.38 6.90
CA ALA A 375 25.99 22.27 7.08
C ALA A 375 25.28 22.35 8.44
N VAL A 376 24.00 21.98 8.47
CA VAL A 376 23.23 21.85 9.73
C VAL A 376 23.78 20.66 10.51
N THR A 377 24.17 20.88 11.77
CA THR A 377 24.75 19.85 12.63
C THR A 377 23.66 18.94 13.24
N VAL A 378 24.07 17.75 13.69
CA VAL A 378 23.16 16.81 14.38
C VAL A 378 22.57 17.44 15.65
N LYS A 379 23.40 18.18 16.40
CA LYS A 379 22.96 18.88 17.62
C LYS A 379 21.87 19.91 17.34
N GLU A 380 21.99 20.64 16.22
CA GLU A 380 20.95 21.58 15.80
C GLU A 380 19.67 20.84 15.44
N LEU A 381 19.75 19.76 14.65
CA LEU A 381 18.56 18.95 14.30
C LEU A 381 17.87 18.37 15.54
N GLN A 382 18.63 17.91 16.54
CA GLN A 382 18.08 17.43 17.82
C GLN A 382 17.39 18.54 18.59
N TYR A 383 18.00 19.72 18.70
CA TYR A 383 17.40 20.89 19.35
C TYR A 383 16.05 21.23 18.68
N VAL A 384 16.04 21.33 17.35
CA VAL A 384 14.81 21.70 16.64
C VAL A 384 13.74 20.62 16.73
N ARG A 385 14.13 19.35 16.71
CA ARG A 385 13.23 18.21 16.91
C ARG A 385 12.49 18.34 18.24
N ASN A 386 13.22 18.62 19.33
CA ASN A 386 12.64 18.75 20.66
C ASN A 386 11.69 19.95 20.75
N GLN A 387 12.03 21.09 20.11
CA GLN A 387 11.13 22.24 20.04
C GLN A 387 9.80 21.92 19.34
N TRP A 388 9.85 21.21 18.22
CA TRP A 388 8.62 20.79 17.52
C TRP A 388 7.79 19.81 18.35
N ILE A 389 8.42 18.83 18.99
CA ILE A 389 7.73 17.87 19.86
C ILE A 389 7.03 18.60 21.00
N GLN A 390 7.72 19.52 21.68
CA GLN A 390 7.16 20.31 22.78
C GLN A 390 5.92 21.10 22.35
N VAL A 391 6.01 21.84 21.22
CA VAL A 391 4.87 22.61 20.72
C VAL A 391 3.69 21.70 20.35
N VAL A 392 3.96 20.58 19.67
CA VAL A 392 2.92 19.63 19.25
C VAL A 392 2.26 18.96 20.46
N GLN A 393 3.03 18.62 21.50
CA GLN A 393 2.50 18.09 22.75
C GLN A 393 1.71 19.14 23.53
N GLN A 394 2.16 20.39 23.56
CA GLN A 394 1.39 21.50 24.15
C GLN A 394 0.06 21.72 23.43
N GLN A 395 0.02 21.54 22.11
CA GLN A 395 -1.22 21.62 21.33
C GLN A 395 -2.17 20.45 21.59
N GLY A 396 -1.64 19.23 21.75
CA GLY A 396 -2.44 18.01 21.86
C GLY A 396 -2.76 17.53 23.28
N PHE A 397 -1.95 17.90 24.27
CA PHE A 397 -1.95 17.33 25.62
C PHE A 397 -1.71 18.40 26.71
N ASN A 398 -2.17 19.64 26.49
CA ASN A 398 -1.96 20.76 27.43
C ASN A 398 -2.47 20.45 28.83
N GLU A 399 -3.63 19.78 28.93
CA GLU A 399 -4.22 19.39 30.21
C GLU A 399 -3.31 18.38 30.95
N GLU A 400 -2.84 17.35 30.25
CA GLU A 400 -1.91 16.36 30.80
C GLU A 400 -0.58 16.98 31.23
N ILE A 401 -0.01 17.91 30.44
CA ILE A 401 1.24 18.61 30.80
C ILE A 401 1.04 19.38 32.12
N ASN A 402 -0.05 20.13 32.23
CA ASN A 402 -0.34 20.92 33.42
C ASN A 402 -0.62 20.04 34.65
N LEU A 403 -1.26 18.89 34.45
CA LEU A 403 -1.49 17.91 35.51
C LEU A 403 -0.17 17.26 35.96
N LEU A 404 0.68 16.82 35.03
CA LEU A 404 1.98 16.23 35.33
C LEU A 404 2.89 17.21 36.09
N LYS A 405 2.92 18.50 35.70
CA LYS A 405 3.67 19.55 36.42
C LYS A 405 3.19 19.77 37.85
N LYS A 406 1.91 19.52 38.14
CA LYS A 406 1.30 19.63 39.47
C LYS A 406 1.29 18.30 40.25
N GLY A 407 1.90 17.24 39.72
CA GLY A 407 1.88 15.90 40.33
C GLY A 407 0.52 15.18 40.26
N GLY A 408 -0.42 15.68 39.45
CA GLY A 408 -1.73 15.09 39.23
C GLY A 408 -1.71 13.96 38.19
N ARG A 409 -2.69 13.06 38.24
CA ARG A 409 -2.81 11.92 37.31
C ARG A 409 -4.24 11.74 36.81
N ASN A 410 -4.47 11.90 35.51
CA ASN A 410 -5.73 11.55 34.84
C ASN A 410 -5.70 10.10 34.30
N GLN A 411 -6.79 9.65 33.67
CA GLN A 411 -6.90 8.28 33.15
C GLN A 411 -5.80 7.96 32.14
N LEU A 412 -5.48 8.90 31.24
CA LEU A 412 -4.46 8.72 30.22
C LEU A 412 -3.05 8.61 30.82
N ILE A 413 -2.71 9.50 31.74
CA ILE A 413 -1.42 9.49 32.48
C ILE A 413 -1.23 8.16 33.20
N LYS A 414 -2.26 7.65 33.89
CA LYS A 414 -2.18 6.37 34.61
C LYS A 414 -2.02 5.17 33.68
N GLN A 415 -2.63 5.24 32.50
CA GLN A 415 -2.71 4.10 31.59
C GLN A 415 -1.44 3.89 30.76
N LEU A 416 -0.80 4.99 30.35
CA LEU A 416 0.45 4.97 29.59
C LEU A 416 1.68 5.27 30.46
N ASP A 417 1.49 5.32 31.78
CA ASP A 417 2.52 5.67 32.77
C ASP A 417 3.32 6.91 32.34
N LEU A 418 2.60 7.98 31.99
CA LEU A 418 3.19 9.17 31.39
C LEU A 418 4.01 9.95 32.42
N PHE A 419 5.20 10.41 32.02
CA PHE A 419 6.04 11.29 32.81
C PHE A 419 6.69 12.38 31.94
N LEU A 420 7.18 13.44 32.59
CA LEU A 420 7.90 14.52 31.92
C LEU A 420 9.41 14.24 31.99
N ASP A 421 10.04 14.16 30.82
CA ASP A 421 11.49 14.24 30.64
C ASP A 421 11.82 15.65 30.12
N GLY A 422 12.25 16.51 31.05
CA GLY A 422 12.29 17.96 30.82
C GLY A 422 10.89 18.52 30.52
N ASP A 423 10.70 19.05 29.32
CA ASP A 423 9.41 19.58 28.84
C ASP A 423 8.70 18.63 27.85
N VAL A 424 9.18 17.39 27.68
CA VAL A 424 8.60 16.40 26.76
C VAL A 424 7.88 15.29 27.53
N ILE A 425 6.65 14.98 27.12
CA ILE A 425 5.92 13.82 27.64
C ILE A 425 6.46 12.53 27.02
N ARG A 426 6.83 11.57 27.87
CA ARG A 426 7.22 10.21 27.50
C ARG A 426 6.30 9.19 28.15
N CYS A 427 6.23 8.01 27.53
CA CYS A 427 5.47 6.87 28.04
C CYS A 427 6.39 5.96 28.87
N GLY A 428 5.97 5.58 30.06
CA GLY A 428 6.56 4.48 30.82
C GLY A 428 6.05 3.12 30.34
N GLY A 429 6.62 2.05 30.90
CA GLY A 429 6.11 0.69 30.66
C GLY A 429 7.15 -0.41 30.76
N ARG A 430 6.77 -1.61 30.30
CA ARG A 430 7.56 -2.85 30.43
C ARG A 430 8.90 -2.83 29.68
N LEU A 431 9.08 -1.87 28.76
CA LEU A 431 10.32 -1.69 28.01
C LEU A 431 11.43 -1.04 28.85
N ALA A 432 11.13 -0.47 30.01
CA ALA A 432 12.12 0.13 30.92
C ALA A 432 13.22 -0.86 31.37
N ASN A 433 12.92 -2.17 31.38
CA ASN A 433 13.87 -3.22 31.75
C ASN A 433 14.52 -3.90 30.54
N ALA A 434 14.23 -3.47 29.31
CA ALA A 434 14.78 -4.04 28.09
C ALA A 434 16.16 -3.44 27.79
N ASN A 435 17.07 -4.22 27.18
CA ASN A 435 18.38 -3.73 26.73
C ASN A 435 18.24 -2.89 25.44
N LEU A 436 17.64 -1.71 25.57
CA LEU A 436 17.33 -0.76 24.51
C LEU A 436 17.87 0.63 24.86
N THR A 437 17.97 1.52 23.88
CA THR A 437 18.30 2.93 24.16
C THR A 437 17.23 3.60 25.03
N GLU A 438 17.61 4.62 25.79
CA GLU A 438 16.69 5.36 26.66
C GLU A 438 15.48 5.95 25.88
N GLU A 439 15.70 6.42 24.64
CA GLU A 439 14.61 6.89 23.76
C GLU A 439 13.62 5.76 23.37
N SER A 440 14.08 4.51 23.32
CA SER A 440 13.25 3.33 23.05
C SER A 440 12.55 2.77 24.28
N GLN A 441 13.22 2.87 25.44
CA GLN A 441 12.62 2.47 26.71
C GLN A 441 11.46 3.41 27.08
N TYR A 442 11.60 4.70 26.73
CA TYR A 442 10.65 5.76 27.05
C TYR A 442 10.21 6.54 25.82
N PRO A 443 9.30 5.96 25.00
CA PRO A 443 8.90 6.55 23.74
C PRO A 443 8.10 7.84 23.93
N THR A 444 8.23 8.75 22.95
CA THR A 444 7.59 10.07 22.99
C THR A 444 6.12 10.00 22.60
N LEU A 445 5.26 10.69 23.34
CA LEU A 445 3.82 10.75 23.05
C LEU A 445 3.51 11.83 22.00
N LEU A 446 2.88 11.50 20.87
CA LEU A 446 2.42 12.51 19.90
C LEU A 446 0.91 12.43 19.66
N PRO A 447 0.25 13.59 19.41
CA PRO A 447 -1.15 13.63 19.02
C PRO A 447 -1.30 13.14 17.59
N ARG A 448 -2.29 12.26 17.37
CA ARG A 448 -2.56 11.68 16.04
C ARG A 448 -2.95 12.73 15.01
N ASP A 449 -3.88 13.61 15.37
CA ASP A 449 -4.48 14.58 14.44
C ASP A 449 -3.59 15.84 14.31
N ASN A 450 -2.29 15.64 14.06
CA ASN A 450 -1.33 16.72 13.85
C ASN A 450 -0.46 16.44 12.61
N LYS A 451 -0.26 17.47 11.78
CA LYS A 451 0.51 17.39 10.54
C LYS A 451 1.97 17.02 10.79
N PHE A 452 2.56 17.49 11.88
CA PHE A 452 3.92 17.11 12.29
C PHE A 452 4.01 15.60 12.53
N THR A 453 3.07 15.03 13.29
CA THR A 453 2.99 13.59 13.54
C THR A 453 2.87 12.81 12.24
N THR A 454 2.02 13.25 11.30
CA THR A 454 1.90 12.62 9.97
C THR A 454 3.22 12.63 9.20
N LEU A 455 3.95 13.75 9.22
CA LEU A 455 5.25 13.86 8.56
C LEU A 455 6.31 12.95 9.20
N VAL A 456 6.23 12.75 10.52
CA VAL A 456 7.06 11.79 11.26
C VAL A 456 6.77 10.36 10.82
N ILE A 457 5.49 9.97 10.75
CA ILE A 457 5.05 8.65 10.29
C ILE A 457 5.54 8.37 8.86
N ASN A 458 5.34 9.32 7.95
CA ASN A 458 5.70 9.13 6.54
C ASN A 458 7.21 8.85 6.38
N LYS A 459 8.08 9.57 7.10
CA LYS A 459 9.53 9.30 7.06
C LYS A 459 9.89 7.92 7.63
N ALA A 460 9.15 7.42 8.62
CA ALA A 460 9.37 6.08 9.15
C ALA A 460 8.97 5.01 8.12
N HIS A 461 7.86 5.20 7.42
CA HIS A 461 7.42 4.32 6.34
C HIS A 461 8.42 4.30 5.18
N ASP A 462 8.96 5.46 4.78
CA ASP A 462 9.96 5.56 3.71
C ASP A 462 11.27 4.80 4.01
N LYS A 463 11.59 4.57 5.29
CA LYS A 463 12.78 3.81 5.73
C LYS A 463 12.54 2.29 5.85
N GLY A 464 11.33 1.79 5.55
CA GLY A 464 11.04 0.35 5.52
C GLY A 464 10.94 -0.34 6.88
N PHE A 465 10.75 0.40 7.98
CA PHE A 465 10.53 -0.19 9.31
C PHE A 465 9.10 -0.73 9.46
N PRO A 466 8.89 -2.05 9.65
CA PRO A 466 7.56 -2.65 9.72
C PRO A 466 7.15 -2.96 11.17
N CYS A 467 6.96 -1.96 12.05
CA CYS A 467 6.29 -2.20 13.34
C CYS A 467 5.93 -0.90 14.09
N TRP A 468 4.62 -0.60 14.19
CA TRP A 468 4.06 0.27 15.23
C TRP A 468 2.97 -0.51 15.98
N SER A 469 3.03 -0.55 17.30
CA SER A 469 1.95 -1.06 18.16
C SER A 469 0.86 0.01 18.28
N LYS A 470 -0.21 -0.12 17.48
CA LYS A 470 -1.45 0.65 17.67
C LYS A 470 -2.08 0.25 19.01
N ILE A 471 -1.96 1.09 20.03
CA ILE A 471 -2.74 0.94 21.26
C ILE A 471 -4.03 1.75 21.10
N HIS A 472 -5.18 1.08 21.02
CA HIS A 472 -6.50 1.72 21.08
C HIS A 472 -6.93 1.87 22.53
N LEU A 473 -7.03 3.10 23.01
CA LEU A 473 -7.63 3.42 24.29
C LEU A 473 -8.79 4.39 24.05
N GLY A 474 -9.92 4.13 24.72
CA GLY A 474 -11.23 4.69 24.40
C GLY A 474 -11.22 6.19 24.07
N ARG A 475 -11.90 6.54 22.97
CA ARG A 475 -12.21 7.88 22.43
C ARG A 475 -11.06 8.89 22.21
N SER A 476 -9.85 8.65 22.70
CA SER A 476 -8.66 9.48 22.44
C SER A 476 -7.64 8.68 21.63
N LYS A 477 -7.44 9.03 20.36
CA LYS A 477 -6.49 8.34 19.47
C LYS A 477 -5.09 8.93 19.66
N ILE A 478 -4.14 8.14 20.14
CA ILE A 478 -2.79 8.59 20.51
C ILE A 478 -1.73 7.73 19.82
N GLU A 479 -0.58 8.32 19.49
CA GLU A 479 0.54 7.64 18.85
C GLU A 479 1.81 7.72 19.72
N ILE A 480 2.55 6.61 19.80
CA ILE A 480 3.73 6.44 20.65
C ILE A 480 4.94 6.24 19.74
N LEU A 481 5.97 7.08 19.86
CA LEU A 481 7.14 7.11 18.99
C LEU A 481 8.38 6.47 19.63
N ASP A 482 8.90 5.41 19.02
CA ASP A 482 10.16 4.73 19.35
C ASP A 482 11.34 5.31 18.53
N SER A 483 12.57 5.09 19.01
CA SER A 483 13.86 5.65 18.57
C SER A 483 14.28 5.34 17.14
N SER A 484 13.55 4.52 16.36
CA SER A 484 13.88 4.17 14.96
C SER A 484 13.86 5.37 13.99
N TRP A 485 13.58 6.57 14.52
CA TRP A 485 13.55 7.85 13.83
C TRP A 485 14.84 8.69 13.98
N THR A 486 15.81 8.25 14.78
CA THR A 486 17.12 8.92 14.88
C THR A 486 17.90 8.86 13.56
N TYR A 487 18.75 9.88 13.33
CA TYR A 487 19.56 10.04 12.13
C TYR A 487 20.69 9.03 12.06
#